data_AF-A0A536EK91-F1
#
_entry.id   AF-A0A536EK91-F1
#
_cell.length_a   1.000
_cell.length_b   1.000
_cell.length_c   1.000
_cell.angle_alpha   90.00
_cell.angle_beta   90.00
_cell.angle_gamma   90.00
#
_symmetry.space_group_name_H-M   'P 1'
#
loop_
_entity.id
_entity.type
_entity.pdbx_description
1 polymer ?
#
loop_
_entity_poly.entity_id
_entity_poly.type
_entity_poly.pdbx_seq_one_letter_code
_entity_poly.pdbx_strand_id
1 'polypeptide(L)'
;MERESSRRRWPAAAITLAAIATTALGVGEGAARSTADAVSTAADLASSGRFGQAIAMDDAIATRTGPIYVLDRSDAQNAALNAARTMLAWAENLDRSGHVDQALAVAGMATDSRLASSSDQVRASLLLEAAEADAARGDFATALRRLDEIRSLGLTSATSELVRLVPQYEVGEATRLTVSGNGADAVVLLDTAAQQGPSGQAAAASVLPAALLAAAEQELSQGSYREAAAALKRLVSSYPSSAQAQPARVLLDAPQPVTGALVNKNGRPINANVRLSSHFVQEASGYVTSGPFYYSSADRNGDFRFDAIPQGGPYVLEVFINGNWMTFVDPSTGQPANPVNVTPLVPVDLTIVELPS
;
A
#
# COMPACT_ATOMS: atom_id res chain seq x y z
N MET A 1 0.21 -15.25 -15.96
CA MET A 1 -1.04 -15.30 -16.75
C MET A 1 -2.12 -14.75 -15.84
N GLU A 2 -2.87 -13.68 -16.10
CA GLU A 2 -2.98 -12.72 -17.19
C GLU A 2 -3.06 -11.33 -16.50
N ARG A 3 -2.39 -10.32 -17.06
CA ARG A 3 -2.54 -8.94 -16.59
C ARG A 3 -3.83 -8.41 -17.20
N GLU A 4 -4.88 -8.30 -16.38
CA GLU A 4 -6.06 -7.54 -16.76
C GLU A 4 -5.65 -6.07 -16.95
N SER A 5 -5.74 -5.65 -18.22
CA SER A 5 -5.44 -4.30 -18.66
C SER A 5 -6.40 -3.32 -17.99
N SER A 6 -5.86 -2.44 -17.15
CA SER A 6 -6.52 -1.20 -16.74
C SER A 6 -6.86 -0.40 -17.99
N ARG A 7 -8.13 -0.50 -18.42
CA ARG A 7 -8.69 0.33 -19.49
C ARG A 7 -8.71 1.76 -18.98
N ARG A 8 -7.64 2.50 -19.28
CA ARG A 8 -7.53 3.95 -19.13
C ARG A 8 -8.84 4.60 -19.58
N ARG A 9 -9.53 5.29 -18.67
CA ARG A 9 -10.76 6.09 -18.90
C ARG A 9 -10.49 7.36 -19.73
N TRP A 10 -9.39 7.38 -20.49
CA TRP A 10 -8.99 8.40 -21.45
C TRP A 10 -9.94 8.61 -22.65
N PRO A 11 -10.66 7.60 -23.19
CA PRO A 11 -11.40 7.84 -24.42
C PRO A 11 -12.68 8.66 -24.20
N ALA A 12 -13.31 8.60 -23.01
CA ALA A 12 -14.58 9.31 -22.79
C ALA A 12 -14.42 10.84 -22.75
N ALA A 13 -13.42 11.36 -22.04
CA ALA A 13 -13.16 12.80 -21.97
C ALA A 13 -12.68 13.39 -23.31
N ALA A 14 -11.86 12.63 -24.05
CA ALA A 14 -11.42 12.99 -25.39
C ALA A 14 -12.59 12.99 -26.41
N ILE A 15 -13.56 12.09 -26.27
CA ILE A 15 -14.76 12.04 -27.11
C ILE A 15 -15.67 13.26 -26.86
N THR A 16 -15.82 13.70 -25.61
CA THR A 16 -16.62 14.90 -25.30
C THR A 16 -15.97 16.18 -25.84
N LEU A 17 -14.64 16.29 -25.73
CA LEU A 17 -13.88 17.42 -26.30
C LEU A 17 -13.89 17.42 -27.83
N ALA A 18 -13.74 16.25 -28.48
CA ALA A 18 -13.81 16.14 -29.94
C ALA A 18 -15.20 16.46 -30.49
N ALA A 19 -16.27 16.07 -29.79
CA ALA A 19 -17.66 16.36 -30.19
C ALA A 19 -18.03 17.85 -30.04
N ILE A 20 -17.47 18.55 -29.04
CA ILE A 20 -17.69 19.99 -28.84
C ILE A 20 -16.80 20.83 -29.79
N ALA A 21 -15.57 20.39 -30.09
CA ALA A 21 -14.69 21.07 -31.04
C ALA A 21 -15.17 20.96 -32.51
N THR A 22 -15.73 19.81 -32.91
CA THR A 22 -16.21 19.62 -34.30
C THR A 22 -17.48 20.40 -34.64
N THR A 23 -18.30 20.77 -33.65
CA THR A 23 -19.50 21.59 -33.88
C THR A 23 -19.21 23.09 -33.97
N ALA A 24 -18.03 23.55 -33.52
CA ALA A 24 -17.64 24.97 -33.57
C ALA A 24 -17.04 25.41 -34.92
N LEU A 25 -16.49 24.48 -35.72
CA LEU A 25 -15.84 24.80 -37.00
C LEU A 25 -16.81 25.32 -38.08
N GLY A 26 -18.11 25.05 -37.96
CA GLY A 26 -19.10 25.42 -38.99
C GLY A 26 -19.69 26.84 -38.91
N VAL A 27 -19.40 27.62 -37.85
CA VAL A 27 -20.09 28.89 -37.58
C VAL A 27 -19.14 30.12 -37.59
N GLY A 28 -17.82 29.93 -37.50
CA GLY A 28 -16.84 31.02 -37.43
C GLY A 28 -16.43 31.65 -38.78
N GLU A 29 -16.72 31.01 -39.91
CA GLU A 29 -16.18 31.46 -41.21
C GLU A 29 -16.86 32.70 -41.80
N GLY A 30 -18.02 33.14 -41.28
CA GLY A 30 -18.85 34.17 -41.92
C GLY A 30 -18.86 35.59 -41.33
N ALA A 31 -18.35 35.82 -40.11
CA ALA A 31 -18.74 37.02 -39.34
C ALA A 31 -17.63 38.04 -39.00
N ALA A 32 -16.35 37.66 -38.94
CA ALA A 32 -15.30 38.60 -38.54
C ALA A 32 -14.62 39.22 -39.77
N ARG A 33 -14.91 40.51 -40.04
CA ARG A 33 -14.27 41.28 -41.12
C ARG A 33 -12.82 41.68 -40.77
N SER A 34 -12.43 41.58 -39.49
CA SER A 34 -11.08 41.83 -39.00
C SER A 34 -10.70 40.89 -37.83
N THR A 35 -9.41 40.73 -37.57
CA THR A 35 -8.89 39.96 -36.40
C THR A 35 -9.36 40.56 -35.08
N ALA A 36 -9.46 41.89 -34.98
CA ALA A 36 -9.95 42.57 -33.79
C ALA A 36 -11.42 42.21 -33.47
N ASP A 37 -12.28 42.10 -34.50
CA ASP A 37 -13.67 41.66 -34.33
C ASP A 37 -13.72 40.18 -33.88
N ALA A 38 -12.81 39.35 -34.39
CA ALA A 38 -12.73 37.94 -34.01
C ALA A 38 -12.30 37.77 -32.54
N VAL A 39 -11.31 38.55 -32.08
CA VAL A 39 -10.87 38.58 -30.68
C VAL A 39 -11.99 39.09 -29.76
N SER A 40 -12.70 40.16 -30.14
CA SER A 40 -13.85 40.64 -29.37
C SER A 40 -14.96 39.60 -29.29
N THR A 41 -15.26 38.92 -30.38
CA THR A 41 -16.27 37.85 -30.43
C THR A 41 -15.88 36.66 -29.55
N ALA A 42 -14.60 36.27 -29.55
CA ALA A 42 -14.10 35.22 -28.67
C ALA A 42 -14.26 35.59 -27.18
N ALA A 43 -13.97 36.84 -26.82
CA ALA A 43 -14.19 37.35 -25.45
C ALA A 43 -15.67 37.35 -25.04
N ASP A 44 -16.58 37.73 -25.94
CA ASP A 44 -18.03 37.68 -25.71
C ASP A 44 -18.54 36.24 -25.55
N LEU A 45 -17.99 35.31 -26.33
CA LEU A 45 -18.28 33.88 -26.19
C LEU A 45 -17.79 33.33 -24.85
N ALA A 46 -16.59 33.72 -24.39
CA ALA A 46 -16.06 33.32 -23.10
C ALA A 46 -16.92 33.88 -21.94
N SER A 47 -17.27 35.16 -22.00
CA SER A 47 -18.10 35.81 -20.96
C SER A 47 -19.53 35.27 -20.89
N SER A 48 -20.07 34.78 -22.01
CA SER A 48 -21.37 34.09 -22.07
C SER A 48 -21.31 32.60 -21.69
N GLY A 49 -20.14 32.09 -21.25
CA GLY A 49 -19.96 30.70 -20.84
C GLY A 49 -19.84 29.70 -21.99
N ARG A 50 -19.71 30.17 -23.25
CA ARG A 50 -19.50 29.34 -24.44
C ARG A 50 -18.01 29.06 -24.66
N PHE A 51 -17.36 28.53 -23.63
CA PHE A 51 -15.90 28.34 -23.57
C PHE A 51 -15.31 27.58 -24.77
N GLY A 52 -15.90 26.45 -25.16
CA GLY A 52 -15.39 25.66 -26.29
C GLY A 52 -15.40 26.41 -27.62
N GLN A 53 -16.34 27.35 -27.80
CA GLN A 53 -16.44 28.14 -29.03
C GLN A 53 -15.47 29.33 -29.01
N ALA A 54 -15.28 29.94 -27.84
CA ALA A 54 -14.25 30.95 -27.65
C ALA A 54 -12.84 30.38 -27.93
N ILE A 55 -12.53 29.20 -27.38
CA ILE A 55 -11.25 28.50 -27.62
C ILE A 55 -11.07 28.17 -29.10
N ALA A 56 -12.08 27.61 -29.76
CA ALA A 56 -12.00 27.29 -31.19
C ALA A 56 -11.77 28.55 -32.06
N MET A 57 -12.34 29.69 -31.67
CA MET A 57 -12.12 30.97 -32.35
C MET A 57 -10.69 31.48 -32.14
N ASP A 58 -10.16 31.41 -30.92
CA ASP A 58 -8.77 31.77 -30.61
C ASP A 58 -7.75 30.85 -31.33
N ASP A 59 -8.00 29.54 -31.39
CA ASP A 59 -7.16 28.58 -32.14
C ASP A 59 -7.20 28.84 -33.65
N ALA A 60 -8.36 29.21 -34.20
CA ALA A 60 -8.50 29.61 -35.59
C ALA A 60 -7.74 30.91 -35.90
N ILE A 61 -7.66 31.84 -34.94
CA ILE A 61 -6.83 33.06 -35.07
C ILE A 61 -5.34 32.68 -35.03
N ALA A 62 -4.93 31.80 -34.11
CA ALA A 62 -3.54 31.38 -33.96
C ALA A 62 -2.99 30.62 -35.17
N THR A 63 -3.83 29.89 -35.91
CA THR A 63 -3.45 29.09 -37.08
C THR A 63 -3.42 29.87 -38.40
N ARG A 64 -4.06 31.04 -38.48
CA ARG A 64 -4.07 31.91 -39.67
C ARG A 64 -2.76 32.70 -39.78
N THR A 65 -1.68 32.04 -40.21
CA THR A 65 -0.39 32.69 -40.55
C THR A 65 -0.02 32.42 -42.01
N GLY A 66 -0.45 33.29 -42.92
CA GLY A 66 -0.21 33.15 -44.37
C GLY A 66 0.32 34.45 -44.99
N PRO A 67 1.05 34.39 -46.13
CA PRO A 67 1.80 35.53 -46.69
C PRO A 67 0.96 36.73 -47.18
N ILE A 68 -0.37 36.59 -47.31
CA ILE A 68 -1.30 37.71 -47.61
C ILE A 68 -1.76 38.42 -46.33
N TYR A 69 -1.56 37.78 -45.18
CA TYR A 69 -1.88 38.30 -43.87
C TYR A 69 -0.56 38.66 -43.18
N VAL A 70 -0.10 39.90 -43.38
CA VAL A 70 0.91 40.55 -42.52
C VAL A 70 0.27 40.79 -41.15
N LEU A 71 -0.11 39.69 -40.50
CA LEU A 71 -0.60 39.69 -39.13
C LEU A 71 0.62 39.93 -38.27
N ASP A 72 0.48 40.95 -37.44
CA ASP A 72 1.44 41.27 -36.41
C ASP A 72 1.64 39.98 -35.58
N ARG A 73 2.88 39.51 -35.48
CA ARG A 73 3.22 38.24 -34.83
C ARG A 73 2.70 38.21 -33.37
N SER A 74 2.46 39.40 -32.82
CA SER A 74 1.79 39.68 -31.55
C SER A 74 0.36 39.15 -31.47
N ASP A 75 -0.47 39.25 -32.53
CA ASP A 75 -1.88 38.84 -32.51
C ASP A 75 -2.05 37.32 -32.45
N ALA A 76 -1.27 36.58 -33.24
CA ALA A 76 -1.24 35.12 -33.19
C ALA A 76 -0.70 34.61 -31.83
N GLN A 77 0.31 35.29 -31.27
CA GLN A 77 0.82 34.99 -29.94
C GLN A 77 -0.20 35.33 -28.84
N ASN A 78 -1.00 36.38 -28.99
CA ASN A 78 -2.03 36.76 -28.02
C ASN A 78 -3.26 35.85 -28.10
N ALA A 79 -3.59 35.31 -29.28
CA ALA A 79 -4.68 34.35 -29.44
C ALA A 79 -4.42 33.04 -28.68
N ALA A 80 -3.20 32.47 -28.78
CA ALA A 80 -2.83 31.29 -27.99
C ALA A 80 -2.89 31.55 -26.48
N LEU A 81 -2.51 32.77 -26.03
CA LEU A 81 -2.64 33.19 -24.63
C LEU A 81 -4.11 33.26 -24.20
N ASN A 82 -4.97 33.83 -25.04
CA ASN A 82 -6.39 34.00 -24.75
C ASN A 82 -7.13 32.65 -24.72
N ALA A 83 -6.80 31.73 -25.63
CA ALA A 83 -7.28 30.35 -25.59
C ALA A 83 -6.92 29.69 -24.25
N ALA A 84 -5.66 29.80 -23.83
CA ALA A 84 -5.20 29.23 -22.56
C ALA A 84 -5.89 29.88 -21.34
N ARG A 85 -6.12 31.20 -21.34
CA ARG A 85 -6.92 31.87 -20.28
C ARG A 85 -8.36 31.37 -20.26
N THR A 86 -8.98 31.19 -21.42
CA THR A 86 -10.35 30.69 -21.54
C THR A 86 -10.45 29.24 -21.05
N MET A 87 -9.44 28.41 -21.30
CA MET A 87 -9.36 27.06 -20.72
C MET A 87 -9.30 27.10 -19.19
N LEU A 88 -8.48 27.96 -18.59
CA LEU A 88 -8.42 28.08 -17.13
C LEU A 88 -9.76 28.57 -16.54
N ALA A 89 -10.41 29.57 -17.15
CA ALA A 89 -11.73 30.03 -16.73
C ALA A 89 -12.82 28.95 -16.89
N TRP A 90 -12.71 28.11 -17.92
CA TRP A 90 -13.60 26.97 -18.11
C TRP A 90 -13.37 25.90 -17.03
N ALA A 91 -12.12 25.61 -16.68
CA ALA A 91 -11.79 24.69 -15.61
C ALA A 91 -12.41 25.13 -14.26
N GLU A 92 -12.26 26.40 -13.88
CA GLU A 92 -12.89 26.95 -12.67
C GLU A 92 -14.43 26.89 -12.71
N ASN A 93 -15.04 27.00 -13.90
CA ASN A 93 -16.49 26.85 -14.06
C ASN A 93 -16.95 25.40 -13.88
N LEU A 94 -16.20 24.45 -14.45
CA LEU A 94 -16.45 23.02 -14.31
C LEU A 94 -16.32 22.58 -12.85
N ASP A 95 -15.34 23.11 -12.14
CA ASP A 95 -15.13 22.84 -10.73
C ASP A 95 -16.29 23.32 -9.85
N ARG A 96 -16.73 24.57 -10.04
CA ARG A 96 -17.96 25.10 -9.40
C ARG A 96 -19.22 24.29 -9.71
N SER A 97 -19.22 23.52 -10.80
CA SER A 97 -20.31 22.62 -11.20
C SER A 97 -20.14 21.18 -10.70
N GLY A 98 -19.09 20.90 -9.93
CA GLY A 98 -18.76 19.58 -9.37
C GLY A 98 -18.07 18.62 -10.35
N HIS A 99 -17.59 19.12 -11.49
CA HIS A 99 -16.92 18.34 -12.54
C HIS A 99 -15.39 18.42 -12.46
N VAL A 100 -14.82 18.15 -11.28
CA VAL A 100 -13.40 18.30 -10.98
C VAL A 100 -12.49 17.58 -11.98
N ASP A 101 -12.75 16.32 -12.31
CA ASP A 101 -11.88 15.57 -13.23
C ASP A 101 -11.87 16.18 -14.65
N GLN A 102 -12.99 16.81 -15.07
CA GLN A 102 -13.05 17.55 -16.32
C GLN A 102 -12.33 18.89 -16.20
N ALA A 103 -12.46 19.58 -15.07
CA ALA A 103 -11.73 20.81 -14.78
C ALA A 103 -10.22 20.60 -14.86
N LEU A 104 -9.70 19.52 -14.27
CA LEU A 104 -8.28 19.15 -14.31
C LEU A 104 -7.80 18.86 -15.74
N ALA A 105 -8.60 18.15 -16.53
CA ALA A 105 -8.28 17.87 -17.93
C ALA A 105 -8.20 19.16 -18.75
N VAL A 106 -9.16 20.08 -18.56
CA VAL A 106 -9.19 21.37 -19.25
C VAL A 106 -8.04 22.27 -18.82
N ALA A 107 -7.75 22.36 -17.53
CA ALA A 107 -6.61 23.13 -17.03
C ALA A 107 -5.26 22.57 -17.55
N GLY A 108 -5.14 21.25 -17.67
CA GLY A 108 -3.96 20.60 -18.24
C GLY A 108 -3.71 20.88 -19.74
N MET A 109 -4.74 21.31 -20.48
CA MET A 109 -4.60 21.70 -21.89
C MET A 109 -4.10 23.13 -22.07
N ALA A 110 -4.09 23.96 -21.02
CA ALA A 110 -3.58 25.33 -21.07
C ALA A 110 -2.03 25.36 -21.03
N THR A 111 -1.38 25.14 -22.17
CA THR A 111 0.08 24.93 -22.27
C THR A 111 0.92 26.20 -22.56
N ASP A 112 0.33 27.39 -22.58
CA ASP A 112 1.09 28.63 -22.83
C ASP A 112 2.06 28.92 -21.67
N SER A 113 3.35 29.03 -21.96
CA SER A 113 4.41 29.17 -20.95
C SER A 113 4.29 30.45 -20.12
N ARG A 114 3.63 31.49 -20.62
CA ARG A 114 3.39 32.74 -19.87
C ARG A 114 2.36 32.56 -18.77
N LEU A 115 1.54 31.51 -18.84
CA LEU A 115 0.54 31.17 -17.82
C LEU A 115 0.97 29.99 -16.96
N ALA A 116 2.19 29.46 -17.12
CA ALA A 116 2.64 28.25 -16.41
C ALA A 116 2.34 28.33 -14.90
N SER A 117 2.76 29.41 -14.23
CA SER A 117 2.49 29.60 -12.79
C SER A 117 1.00 29.68 -12.45
N SER A 118 0.18 30.31 -13.31
CA SER A 118 -1.26 30.44 -13.08
C SER A 118 -1.98 29.11 -13.31
N SER A 119 -1.59 28.36 -14.34
CA SER A 119 -2.09 27.01 -14.63
C SER A 119 -1.74 26.05 -13.50
N ASP A 120 -0.49 26.10 -13.02
CA ASP A 120 -0.05 25.29 -11.89
C ASP A 120 -0.83 25.63 -10.61
N GLN A 121 -1.11 26.91 -10.36
CA GLN A 121 -1.93 27.32 -9.22
C GLN A 121 -3.36 26.79 -9.32
N VAL A 122 -4.02 26.93 -10.47
CA VAL A 122 -5.38 26.41 -10.68
C VAL A 122 -5.40 24.90 -10.50
N ARG A 123 -4.47 24.16 -11.12
CA ARG A 123 -4.39 22.70 -11.00
C ARG A 123 -4.15 22.24 -9.57
N ALA A 124 -3.30 22.95 -8.83
CA ALA A 124 -3.02 22.66 -7.43
C ALA A 124 -4.28 22.85 -6.56
N SER A 125 -4.99 23.98 -6.73
CA SER A 125 -6.23 24.25 -6.01
C SER A 125 -7.30 23.20 -6.30
N LEU A 126 -7.52 22.86 -7.58
CA LEU A 126 -8.49 21.82 -7.98
C LEU A 126 -8.17 20.45 -7.35
N LEU A 127 -6.89 20.05 -7.33
CA LEU A 127 -6.49 18.78 -6.72
C LEU A 127 -6.64 18.78 -5.20
N LEU A 128 -6.33 19.91 -4.53
CA LEU A 128 -6.47 20.05 -3.08
C LEU A 128 -7.94 19.99 -2.66
N GLU A 129 -8.82 20.79 -3.28
CA GLU A 129 -10.24 20.83 -2.94
C GLU A 129 -10.90 19.47 -3.18
N ALA A 130 -10.53 18.79 -4.27
CA ALA A 130 -11.00 17.44 -4.55
C ALA A 130 -10.51 16.41 -3.54
N ALA A 131 -9.24 16.51 -3.11
CA ALA A 131 -8.70 15.65 -2.06
C ALA A 131 -9.42 15.86 -0.72
N GLU A 132 -9.70 17.11 -0.34
CA GLU A 132 -10.48 17.44 0.85
C GLU A 132 -11.91 16.90 0.77
N ALA A 133 -12.56 17.01 -0.40
CA ALA A 133 -13.90 16.48 -0.62
C ALA A 133 -13.94 14.94 -0.58
N ASP A 134 -12.91 14.26 -1.10
CA ASP A 134 -12.77 12.81 -1.04
C ASP A 134 -12.53 12.34 0.41
N ALA A 135 -11.64 13.01 1.15
CA ALA A 135 -11.39 12.75 2.56
C ALA A 135 -12.63 12.99 3.45
N ALA A 136 -13.42 14.04 3.17
CA ALA A 136 -14.67 14.32 3.88
C ALA A 136 -15.72 13.20 3.69
N ARG A 137 -15.64 12.46 2.58
CA ARG A 137 -16.45 11.25 2.31
C ARG A 137 -15.84 9.97 2.88
N GLY A 138 -14.67 10.04 3.50
CA GLY A 138 -13.92 8.89 4.01
C GLY A 138 -13.13 8.12 2.94
N ASP A 139 -13.06 8.61 1.70
CA ASP A 139 -12.23 8.02 0.63
C ASP A 139 -10.80 8.60 0.68
N PHE A 140 -10.09 8.25 1.75
CA PHE A 140 -8.72 8.71 1.98
C PHE A 140 -7.74 8.17 0.94
N ALA A 141 -7.98 6.97 0.38
CA ALA A 141 -7.16 6.42 -0.69
C ALA A 141 -7.20 7.28 -1.96
N THR A 142 -8.38 7.74 -2.38
CA THR A 142 -8.48 8.66 -3.52
C THR A 142 -7.92 10.04 -3.18
N ALA A 143 -8.17 10.55 -1.98
CA ALA A 143 -7.59 11.81 -1.53
C ALA A 143 -6.04 11.80 -1.60
N LEU A 144 -5.40 10.76 -1.04
CA LEU A 144 -3.94 10.58 -1.08
C LEU A 144 -3.40 10.52 -2.51
N ARG A 145 -4.11 9.86 -3.43
CA ARG A 145 -3.73 9.80 -4.84
C ARG A 145 -3.71 11.18 -5.49
N ARG A 146 -4.67 12.05 -5.16
CA ARG A 146 -4.71 13.44 -5.66
C ARG A 146 -3.57 14.27 -5.07
N LEU A 147 -3.24 14.09 -3.79
CA LEU A 147 -2.08 14.74 -3.17
C LEU A 147 -0.75 14.27 -3.77
N ASP A 148 -0.63 13.00 -4.13
CA ASP A 148 0.53 12.47 -4.85
C ASP A 148 0.62 13.03 -6.28
N GLU A 149 -0.51 13.22 -6.96
CA GLU A 149 -0.56 13.86 -8.27
C GLU A 149 0.02 15.28 -8.23
N ILE A 150 -0.29 16.09 -7.21
CA ILE A 150 0.31 17.42 -6.98
C ILE A 150 1.85 17.32 -6.91
N ARG A 151 2.39 16.35 -6.17
CA ARG A 151 3.84 16.12 -6.06
C ARG A 151 4.45 15.70 -7.39
N SER A 152 3.82 14.75 -8.09
CA SER A 152 4.31 14.22 -9.36
C SER A 152 4.38 15.28 -10.46
N LEU A 153 3.48 16.26 -10.40
CA LEU A 153 3.40 17.39 -11.32
C LEU A 153 4.31 18.55 -10.92
N GLY A 154 4.96 18.51 -9.75
CA GLY A 154 5.84 19.57 -9.28
C GLY A 154 5.10 20.86 -8.88
N LEU A 155 3.83 20.76 -8.48
CA LEU A 155 2.98 21.92 -8.17
C LEU A 155 3.33 22.51 -6.79
N THR A 156 4.36 23.35 -6.77
CA THR A 156 4.95 23.89 -5.53
C THR A 156 4.03 24.80 -4.71
N SER A 157 3.00 25.40 -5.32
CA SER A 157 2.02 26.27 -4.65
C SER A 157 1.25 25.56 -3.52
N ALA A 158 1.12 24.24 -3.58
CA ALA A 158 0.42 23.41 -2.59
C ALA A 158 1.33 22.78 -1.53
N THR A 159 2.64 23.09 -1.51
CA THR A 159 3.62 22.37 -0.66
C THR A 159 3.28 22.42 0.83
N SER A 160 2.88 23.59 1.35
CA SER A 160 2.50 23.73 2.76
C SER A 160 1.27 22.90 3.11
N GLU A 161 0.33 22.80 2.18
CA GLU A 161 -0.92 22.06 2.36
C GLU A 161 -0.68 20.56 2.34
N LEU A 162 0.19 20.09 1.43
CA LEU A 162 0.63 18.69 1.38
C LEU A 162 1.26 18.23 2.70
N VAL A 163 2.13 19.06 3.30
CA VAL A 163 2.76 18.75 4.60
C VAL A 163 1.72 18.63 5.71
N ARG A 164 0.64 19.42 5.63
CA ARG A 164 -0.45 19.40 6.62
C ARG A 164 -1.39 18.20 6.44
N LEU A 165 -1.81 17.92 5.19
CA LEU A 165 -2.89 16.99 4.90
C LEU A 165 -2.43 15.53 4.78
N VAL A 166 -1.26 15.27 4.18
CA VAL A 166 -0.83 13.90 3.88
C VAL A 166 -0.77 13.01 5.13
N PRO A 167 -0.12 13.40 6.24
CA PRO A 167 -0.11 12.57 7.45
C PRO A 167 -1.52 12.28 7.99
N GLN A 168 -2.45 13.24 7.89
CA GLN A 168 -3.82 13.08 8.38
C GLN A 168 -4.58 12.06 7.54
N TYR A 169 -4.43 12.11 6.22
CA TYR A 169 -5.12 11.20 5.31
C TYR A 169 -4.48 9.80 5.32
N GLU A 170 -3.16 9.68 5.51
CA GLU A 170 -2.49 8.39 5.72
C GLU A 170 -3.01 7.69 6.99
N VAL A 171 -3.19 8.43 8.09
CA VAL A 171 -3.77 7.89 9.32
C VAL A 171 -5.25 7.51 9.14
N GLY A 172 -6.01 8.32 8.42
CA GLY A 172 -7.41 8.02 8.08
C GLY A 172 -7.55 6.74 7.25
N GLU A 173 -6.73 6.61 6.20
CA GLU A 173 -6.72 5.41 5.35
C GLU A 173 -6.23 4.17 6.11
N ALA A 174 -5.17 4.30 6.90
CA ALA A 174 -4.68 3.19 7.72
C ALA A 174 -5.72 2.71 8.74
N THR A 175 -6.52 3.62 9.30
CA THR A 175 -7.63 3.26 10.19
C THR A 175 -8.68 2.44 9.43
N ARG A 176 -9.05 2.86 8.22
CA ARG A 176 -9.98 2.14 7.35
C ARG A 176 -9.44 0.75 6.97
N LEU A 177 -8.18 0.67 6.58
CA LEU A 177 -7.50 -0.58 6.23
C LEU A 177 -7.48 -1.57 7.41
N THR A 178 -7.13 -1.08 8.60
CA THR A 178 -7.15 -1.85 9.85
C THR A 178 -8.53 -2.48 10.10
N VAL A 179 -9.61 -1.69 10.00
CA VAL A 179 -10.98 -2.18 10.19
C VAL A 179 -11.38 -3.20 9.11
N SER A 180 -10.85 -3.06 7.89
CA SER A 180 -11.12 -3.99 6.78
C SER A 180 -10.29 -5.28 6.81
N GLY A 181 -9.41 -5.46 7.79
CA GLY A 181 -8.51 -6.63 7.90
C GLY A 181 -7.26 -6.55 7.03
N ASN A 182 -6.99 -5.40 6.39
CA ASN A 182 -5.77 -5.13 5.63
C ASN A 182 -4.71 -4.46 6.52
N GLY A 183 -4.40 -5.10 7.65
CA GLY A 183 -3.52 -4.52 8.67
C GLY A 183 -2.08 -4.32 8.18
N ALA A 184 -1.55 -5.19 7.31
CA ALA A 184 -0.19 -5.05 6.80
C ALA A 184 0.00 -3.74 6.02
N ASP A 185 -0.94 -3.41 5.13
CA ASP A 185 -0.93 -2.15 4.37
C ASP A 185 -1.14 -0.94 5.29
N ALA A 186 -1.97 -1.07 6.33
CA ALA A 186 -2.17 -0.03 7.33
C ALA A 186 -0.86 0.30 8.07
N VAL A 187 -0.07 -0.71 8.46
CA VAL A 187 1.22 -0.50 9.13
C VAL A 187 2.19 0.24 8.21
N VAL A 188 2.26 -0.10 6.93
CA VAL A 188 3.13 0.58 5.95
C VAL A 188 2.77 2.07 5.83
N LEU A 189 1.48 2.40 5.74
CA LEU A 189 1.03 3.80 5.69
C LEU A 189 1.36 4.56 6.98
N LEU A 190 1.16 3.94 8.14
CA LEU A 190 1.45 4.58 9.44
C LEU A 190 2.95 4.80 9.65
N ASP A 191 3.79 3.87 9.19
CA ASP A 191 5.25 4.02 9.23
C ASP A 191 5.72 5.16 8.32
N THR A 192 5.07 5.31 7.17
CA THR A 192 5.30 6.43 6.25
C THR A 192 4.89 7.76 6.89
N ALA A 193 3.72 7.83 7.52
CA ALA A 193 3.25 9.01 8.24
C ALA A 193 4.17 9.38 9.42
N ALA A 194 4.67 8.39 10.16
CA ALA A 194 5.55 8.60 11.29
C ALA A 194 6.91 9.22 10.89
N GLN A 195 7.37 9.01 9.65
CA GLN A 195 8.61 9.59 9.13
C GLN A 195 8.45 11.07 8.71
N GLN A 196 7.23 11.59 8.62
CA GLN A 196 6.94 12.96 8.15
C GLN A 196 7.04 14.03 9.25
N GLY A 197 7.51 13.67 10.45
CA GLY A 197 7.81 14.58 11.56
C GLY A 197 7.04 14.27 12.85
N PRO A 198 7.22 15.08 13.91
CA PRO A 198 6.68 14.78 15.23
C PRO A 198 5.15 14.66 15.29
N SER A 199 4.44 15.46 14.50
CA SER A 199 2.97 15.41 14.40
C SER A 199 2.49 14.11 13.74
N GLY A 200 3.13 13.70 12.64
CA GLY A 200 2.86 12.43 11.97
C GLY A 200 3.16 11.24 12.87
N GLN A 201 4.28 11.28 13.60
CA GLN A 201 4.65 10.26 14.57
C GLN A 201 3.62 10.12 15.70
N ALA A 202 3.14 11.25 16.26
CA ALA A 202 2.14 11.22 17.32
C ALA A 202 0.79 10.68 16.83
N ALA A 203 0.35 11.08 15.63
CA ALA A 203 -0.88 10.57 15.03
C ALA A 203 -0.78 9.06 14.73
N ALA A 204 0.32 8.63 14.11
CA ALA A 204 0.56 7.22 13.79
C ALA A 204 0.63 6.33 15.04
N ALA A 205 1.29 6.81 16.10
CA ALA A 205 1.42 6.07 17.37
C ALA A 205 0.06 5.73 18.01
N SER A 206 -0.98 6.54 17.77
CA SER A 206 -2.34 6.27 18.29
C SER A 206 -3.06 5.12 17.58
N VAL A 207 -2.69 4.81 16.32
CA VAL A 207 -3.37 3.82 15.48
C VAL A 207 -2.53 2.55 15.28
N LEU A 208 -1.20 2.67 15.31
CA LEU A 208 -0.25 1.56 15.11
C LEU A 208 -0.53 0.31 15.96
N PRO A 209 -0.93 0.40 17.24
CA PRO A 209 -1.22 -0.80 18.02
C PRO A 209 -2.33 -1.67 17.42
N ALA A 210 -3.41 -1.05 16.94
CA ALA A 210 -4.52 -1.76 16.31
C ALA A 210 -4.12 -2.31 14.93
N ALA A 211 -3.39 -1.51 14.14
CA ALA A 211 -2.89 -1.92 12.83
C ALA A 211 -1.93 -3.12 12.92
N LEU A 212 -1.01 -3.13 13.90
CA LEU A 212 -0.06 -4.24 14.09
C LEU A 212 -0.75 -5.54 14.51
N LEU A 213 -1.79 -5.47 15.35
CA LEU A 213 -2.58 -6.64 15.71
C LEU A 213 -3.34 -7.17 14.48
N ALA A 214 -4.02 -6.28 13.74
CA ALA A 214 -4.72 -6.66 12.50
C ALA A 214 -3.76 -7.22 11.43
N ALA A 215 -2.53 -6.69 11.34
CA ALA A 215 -1.50 -7.22 10.45
C ALA A 215 -1.12 -8.65 10.85
N ALA A 216 -0.93 -8.91 12.14
CA ALA A 216 -0.65 -10.26 12.61
C ALA A 216 -1.78 -11.24 12.33
N GLU A 217 -3.04 -10.83 12.53
CA GLU A 217 -4.22 -11.65 12.23
C GLU A 217 -4.32 -11.95 10.72
N GLN A 218 -4.08 -10.94 9.87
CA GLN A 218 -4.02 -11.09 8.43
C GLN A 218 -2.94 -12.12 8.03
N GLU A 219 -1.70 -11.94 8.49
CA GLU A 219 -0.58 -12.81 8.17
C GLU A 219 -0.80 -14.25 8.68
N LEU A 220 -1.38 -14.41 9.86
CA LEU A 220 -1.77 -15.73 10.39
C LEU A 220 -2.80 -16.43 9.49
N SER A 221 -3.79 -15.70 8.98
CA SER A 221 -4.78 -16.27 8.06
C SER A 221 -4.18 -16.71 6.72
N GLN A 222 -3.03 -16.15 6.36
CA GLN A 222 -2.29 -16.45 5.13
C GLN A 222 -1.18 -17.51 5.34
N GLY A 223 -0.92 -17.94 6.58
CA GLY A 223 0.17 -18.87 6.91
C GLY A 223 1.55 -18.22 7.00
N SER A 224 1.62 -16.89 6.98
CA SER A 224 2.84 -16.08 7.10
C SER A 224 3.25 -15.89 8.57
N TYR A 225 3.61 -16.99 9.24
CA TYR A 225 3.85 -17.00 10.69
C TYR A 225 5.00 -16.10 11.14
N ARG A 226 6.03 -15.91 10.30
CA ARG A 226 7.19 -15.07 10.64
C ARG A 226 6.83 -13.59 10.65
N GLU A 227 6.06 -13.17 9.66
CA GLU A 227 5.54 -11.82 9.48
C GLU A 227 4.57 -11.49 10.62
N ALA A 228 3.66 -12.41 10.94
CA ALA A 228 2.79 -12.29 12.10
C ALA A 228 3.57 -12.13 13.42
N ALA A 229 4.57 -12.98 13.65
CA ALA A 229 5.40 -12.90 14.86
C ALA A 229 6.17 -11.58 14.93
N ALA A 230 6.67 -11.06 13.80
CA ALA A 230 7.34 -9.77 13.74
C ALA A 230 6.41 -8.61 14.11
N ALA A 231 5.18 -8.59 13.55
CA ALA A 231 4.18 -7.57 13.87
C ALA A 231 3.79 -7.59 15.36
N LEU A 232 3.53 -8.77 15.94
CA LEU A 232 3.21 -8.89 17.36
C LEU A 232 4.38 -8.49 18.26
N LYS A 233 5.63 -8.88 17.92
CA LYS A 233 6.82 -8.50 18.71
C LYS A 233 7.01 -6.99 18.70
N ARG A 234 6.79 -6.35 17.56
CA ARG A 234 6.81 -4.89 17.44
C ARG A 234 5.72 -4.26 18.30
N LEU A 235 4.49 -4.78 18.27
CA LEU A 235 3.39 -4.32 19.10
C LEU A 235 3.74 -4.37 20.59
N VAL A 236 4.23 -5.51 21.08
CA VAL A 236 4.55 -5.70 22.51
C VAL A 236 5.74 -4.85 22.95
N SER A 237 6.77 -4.70 22.10
CA SER A 237 7.98 -3.95 22.44
C SER A 237 7.79 -2.43 22.35
N SER A 238 7.07 -1.95 21.33
CA SER A 238 6.93 -0.51 21.06
C SER A 238 5.70 0.10 21.73
N TYR A 239 4.66 -0.70 21.98
CA TYR A 239 3.39 -0.24 22.56
C TYR A 239 2.94 -1.12 23.73
N PRO A 240 3.78 -1.35 24.76
CA PRO A 240 3.53 -2.31 25.82
C PRO A 240 2.32 -2.00 26.72
N SER A 241 1.85 -0.75 26.72
CA SER A 241 0.69 -0.27 27.49
C SER A 241 -0.62 -0.21 26.69
N SER A 242 -0.58 -0.52 25.39
CA SER A 242 -1.78 -0.55 24.55
C SER A 242 -2.70 -1.72 24.94
N ALA A 243 -4.00 -1.58 24.71
CA ALA A 243 -4.97 -2.66 24.95
C ALA A 243 -4.67 -3.92 24.11
N GLN A 244 -4.07 -3.73 22.94
CA GLN A 244 -3.71 -4.76 21.97
C GLN A 244 -2.46 -5.54 22.37
N ALA A 245 -1.60 -4.99 23.24
CA ALA A 245 -0.37 -5.66 23.66
C ALA A 245 -0.63 -6.95 24.44
N GLN A 246 -1.69 -7.03 25.24
CA GLN A 246 -1.98 -8.23 26.02
C GLN A 246 -2.40 -9.43 25.15
N PRO A 247 -3.37 -9.31 24.22
CA PRO A 247 -3.63 -10.35 23.22
C PRO A 247 -2.38 -10.76 22.43
N ALA A 248 -1.55 -9.79 22.04
CA ALA A 248 -0.31 -10.06 21.32
C ALA A 248 0.69 -10.89 22.13
N ARG A 249 0.85 -10.61 23.43
CA ARG A 249 1.67 -11.43 24.35
C ARG A 249 1.13 -12.85 24.44
N VAL A 250 -0.19 -13.01 24.61
CA VAL A 250 -0.81 -14.35 24.69
C VAL A 250 -0.52 -15.18 23.43
N LEU A 251 -0.65 -14.57 22.24
CA LEU A 251 -0.30 -15.23 20.98
C LEU A 251 1.20 -15.54 20.88
N LEU A 252 2.04 -14.60 21.29
CA LEU A 252 3.49 -14.74 21.28
C LEU A 252 4.04 -15.67 22.35
N ASP A 253 3.29 -16.02 23.39
CA ASP A 253 3.71 -16.95 24.45
C ASP A 253 3.05 -18.33 24.30
N ALA A 254 2.13 -18.47 23.34
CA ALA A 254 1.42 -19.71 23.10
C ALA A 254 2.41 -20.86 22.78
N PRO A 255 2.31 -22.00 23.49
CA PRO A 255 3.03 -23.21 23.13
C PRO A 255 2.71 -23.64 21.70
N GLN A 256 3.69 -24.23 21.01
CA GLN A 256 3.52 -24.70 19.63
C GLN A 256 3.45 -26.22 19.59
N PRO A 257 2.71 -26.77 18.62
CA PRO A 257 2.77 -28.19 18.37
C PRO A 257 4.11 -28.56 17.75
N VAL A 258 4.61 -29.74 18.10
CA VAL A 258 5.79 -30.35 17.48
C VAL A 258 5.38 -31.71 16.91
N THR A 259 5.62 -31.93 15.63
CA THR A 259 5.30 -33.17 14.92
C THR A 259 6.54 -33.78 14.28
N GLY A 260 6.43 -35.05 13.90
CA GLY A 260 7.41 -35.73 13.08
C GLY A 260 7.05 -37.20 12.90
N ALA A 261 7.87 -37.93 12.15
CA ALA A 261 7.72 -39.36 11.95
C ALA A 261 8.98 -40.12 12.43
N LEU A 262 8.79 -41.19 13.19
CA LEU A 262 9.85 -42.13 13.55
C LEU A 262 9.96 -43.26 12.53
N VAL A 263 11.16 -43.48 12.02
CA VAL A 263 11.47 -44.62 11.14
C VAL A 263 12.75 -45.32 11.58
N ASN A 264 12.90 -46.59 11.21
CA ASN A 264 14.20 -47.25 11.30
C ASN A 264 15.07 -46.92 10.08
N LYS A 265 16.33 -47.35 10.12
CA LYS A 265 17.30 -47.27 9.00
C LYS A 265 16.80 -47.76 7.63
N ASN A 266 15.78 -48.62 7.60
CA ASN A 266 15.18 -49.12 6.35
C ASN A 266 13.96 -48.29 5.91
N GLY A 267 13.72 -47.15 6.54
CA GLY A 267 12.55 -46.29 6.29
C GLY A 267 11.23 -46.87 6.78
N ARG A 268 11.24 -47.91 7.62
CA ARG A 268 9.98 -48.48 8.15
C ARG A 268 9.52 -47.73 9.40
N PRO A 269 8.22 -47.42 9.52
CA PRO A 269 7.63 -46.84 10.71
C PRO A 269 7.99 -47.54 12.02
N ILE A 270 8.16 -46.75 13.08
CA ILE A 270 8.36 -47.24 14.44
C ILE A 270 7.25 -46.72 15.35
N ASN A 271 6.53 -47.64 15.98
CA ASN A 271 5.62 -47.33 17.08
C ASN A 271 6.40 -47.39 18.40
N ALA A 272 6.55 -46.24 19.05
CA ALA A 272 7.29 -46.09 20.31
C ALA A 272 6.79 -44.88 21.10
N ASN A 273 7.03 -44.88 22.41
CA ASN A 273 6.86 -43.66 23.21
C ASN A 273 8.00 -42.69 22.92
N VAL A 274 7.66 -41.41 22.82
CA VAL A 274 8.62 -40.33 22.62
C VAL A 274 8.47 -39.29 23.72
N ARG A 275 9.56 -38.57 24.00
CA ARG A 275 9.50 -37.39 24.85
C ARG A 275 10.44 -36.30 24.37
N LEU A 276 10.12 -35.07 24.70
CA LEU A 276 11.03 -33.93 24.60
C LEU A 276 11.55 -33.58 25.99
N SER A 277 12.86 -33.46 26.14
CA SER A 277 13.51 -32.89 27.32
C SER A 277 13.90 -31.44 27.07
N SER A 278 13.62 -30.55 28.02
CA SER A 278 13.98 -29.13 27.91
C SER A 278 15.44 -28.82 28.27
N HIS A 279 16.12 -29.74 28.96
CA HIS A 279 17.50 -29.53 29.38
C HIS A 279 18.33 -30.78 29.09
N PHE A 280 19.62 -30.55 28.79
CA PHE A 280 20.62 -31.60 28.68
C PHE A 280 21.99 -31.06 29.07
N VAL A 281 22.82 -31.94 29.61
CA VAL A 281 24.23 -31.67 29.90
C VAL A 281 25.07 -32.79 29.29
N GLN A 282 26.16 -32.41 28.62
CA GLN A 282 27.12 -33.36 28.09
C GLN A 282 27.94 -33.97 29.23
N GLU A 283 28.01 -35.31 29.27
CA GLU A 283 28.89 -36.07 30.15
C GLU A 283 29.89 -36.88 29.32
N ALA A 284 30.96 -37.37 29.97
CA ALA A 284 32.13 -37.97 29.31
C ALA A 284 31.82 -39.08 28.29
N SER A 285 30.69 -39.77 28.41
CA SER A 285 30.24 -40.81 27.47
C SER A 285 28.80 -40.64 26.98
N GLY A 286 28.20 -39.45 27.08
CA GLY A 286 26.82 -39.25 26.63
C GLY A 286 26.19 -37.95 27.11
N TYR A 287 24.87 -37.99 27.33
CA TYR A 287 24.08 -36.86 27.81
C TYR A 287 23.17 -37.28 28.96
N VAL A 288 23.01 -36.39 29.92
CA VAL A 288 21.96 -36.48 30.93
C VAL A 288 20.91 -35.43 30.60
N THR A 289 19.69 -35.89 30.39
CA THR A 289 18.51 -35.04 30.14
C THR A 289 17.73 -34.79 31.43
N SER A 290 17.22 -33.59 31.62
CA SER A 290 16.39 -33.25 32.77
C SER A 290 15.18 -32.42 32.38
N GLY A 291 14.12 -32.54 33.19
CA GLY A 291 12.82 -31.97 32.85
C GLY A 291 12.78 -30.42 32.88
N PRO A 292 11.64 -29.83 32.50
CA PRO A 292 10.38 -30.51 32.12
C PRO A 292 10.48 -31.49 30.95
N PHE A 293 9.76 -32.62 31.10
CA PHE A 293 9.61 -33.62 30.04
C PHE A 293 8.21 -33.52 29.44
N TYR A 294 8.11 -33.55 28.12
CA TYR A 294 6.85 -33.56 27.38
C TYR A 294 6.71 -34.91 26.69
N TYR A 295 5.63 -35.64 26.93
CA TYR A 295 5.47 -37.01 26.47
C TYR A 295 4.47 -37.09 25.30
N SER A 296 4.73 -38.02 24.38
CA SER A 296 3.80 -38.42 23.33
C SER A 296 4.11 -39.87 22.91
N SER A 297 3.41 -40.36 21.88
CA SER A 297 3.61 -41.67 21.29
C SER A 297 3.55 -41.56 19.77
N ALA A 298 4.48 -42.24 19.09
CA ALA A 298 4.40 -42.47 17.66
C ALA A 298 3.38 -43.57 17.37
N ASP A 299 2.50 -43.32 16.41
CA ASP A 299 1.44 -44.26 16.04
C ASP A 299 1.99 -45.42 15.17
N ARG A 300 1.09 -46.23 14.59
CA ARG A 300 1.47 -47.35 13.72
C ARG A 300 2.15 -46.95 12.41
N ASN A 301 1.98 -45.70 11.98
CA ASN A 301 2.63 -45.11 10.82
C ASN A 301 3.94 -44.41 11.21
N GLY A 302 4.26 -44.36 12.51
CA GLY A 302 5.44 -43.71 13.05
C GLY A 302 5.21 -42.23 13.35
N ASP A 303 4.01 -41.69 13.09
CA ASP A 303 3.70 -40.28 13.26
C ASP A 303 3.50 -39.97 14.76
N PHE A 304 4.17 -38.93 15.25
CA PHE A 304 3.98 -38.43 16.62
C PHE A 304 3.63 -36.94 16.61
N ARG A 305 2.95 -36.52 17.69
CA ARG A 305 2.58 -35.13 17.92
C ARG A 305 2.66 -34.78 19.39
N PHE A 306 3.39 -33.71 19.69
CA PHE A 306 3.29 -32.99 20.95
C PHE A 306 2.36 -31.80 20.71
N ASP A 307 1.30 -31.65 21.51
CA ASP A 307 0.29 -30.61 21.24
C ASP A 307 0.73 -29.21 21.65
N ALA A 308 1.49 -29.10 22.74
CA ALA A 308 1.82 -27.82 23.36
C ALA A 308 3.22 -27.87 23.97
N ILE A 309 4.23 -27.48 23.19
CA ILE A 309 5.60 -27.29 23.65
C ILE A 309 5.86 -25.80 23.84
N PRO A 310 6.29 -25.36 25.05
CA PRO A 310 6.64 -23.97 25.27
C PRO A 310 7.73 -23.50 24.31
N GLN A 311 7.81 -22.18 24.17
CA GLN A 311 8.81 -21.57 23.29
C GLN A 311 10.20 -21.65 23.91
N GLY A 312 11.20 -21.68 23.03
CA GLY A 312 12.62 -21.79 23.39
C GLY A 312 13.21 -23.11 22.94
N GLY A 313 14.04 -23.68 23.80
CA GLY A 313 14.91 -24.82 23.47
C GLY A 313 16.39 -24.43 23.51
N PRO A 314 17.28 -25.29 23.00
CA PRO A 314 16.96 -26.52 22.27
C PRO A 314 16.33 -27.60 23.16
N TYR A 315 15.20 -28.16 22.73
CA TYR A 315 14.65 -29.41 23.29
C TYR A 315 15.30 -30.61 22.62
N VAL A 316 15.46 -31.70 23.36
CA VAL A 316 16.03 -32.96 22.86
C VAL A 316 14.94 -33.99 22.72
N LEU A 317 14.84 -34.61 21.54
CA LEU A 317 13.94 -35.73 21.30
C LEU A 317 14.57 -37.03 21.83
N GLU A 318 13.81 -37.73 22.65
CA GLU A 318 14.16 -39.02 23.21
C GLU A 318 13.09 -40.06 22.84
N VAL A 319 13.54 -41.28 22.58
CA VAL A 319 12.66 -42.41 22.21
C VAL A 319 12.82 -43.53 23.23
N PHE A 320 11.70 -44.10 23.67
CA PHE A 320 11.70 -45.21 24.62
C PHE A 320 11.94 -46.54 23.91
N ILE A 321 13.11 -47.13 24.13
CA ILE A 321 13.56 -48.35 23.44
C ILE A 321 14.23 -49.26 24.47
N ASN A 322 13.97 -50.57 24.42
CA ASN A 322 14.59 -51.58 25.30
C ASN A 322 14.48 -51.26 26.80
N GLY A 323 13.38 -50.61 27.21
CA GLY A 323 13.12 -50.26 28.61
C GLY A 323 13.83 -48.99 29.10
N ASN A 324 14.50 -48.23 28.23
CA ASN A 324 15.16 -46.98 28.58
C ASN A 324 14.86 -45.85 27.59
N TRP A 325 15.00 -44.60 28.06
CA TRP A 325 14.94 -43.43 27.19
C TRP A 325 16.29 -43.20 26.54
N MET A 326 16.30 -43.10 25.21
CA MET A 326 17.51 -42.95 24.41
C MET A 326 17.52 -41.57 23.76
N THR A 327 18.60 -40.82 23.98
CA THR A 327 18.94 -39.61 23.20
C THR A 327 19.83 -40.01 22.04
N PHE A 328 19.50 -39.54 20.84
CA PHE A 328 20.37 -39.72 19.68
C PHE A 328 21.40 -38.59 19.62
N VAL A 329 22.63 -38.92 19.22
CA VAL A 329 23.74 -37.97 19.15
C VAL A 329 24.28 -37.99 17.73
N ASP A 330 24.51 -36.81 17.16
CA ASP A 330 25.21 -36.67 15.89
C ASP A 330 26.68 -37.06 16.09
N PRO A 331 27.17 -38.11 15.42
CA PRO A 331 28.53 -38.61 15.62
C PRO A 331 29.62 -37.61 15.15
N SER A 332 29.28 -36.63 14.32
CA SER A 332 30.23 -35.63 13.82
C SER A 332 30.44 -34.46 14.78
N THR A 333 29.39 -34.06 15.50
CA THR A 333 29.41 -32.92 16.43
C THR A 333 29.42 -33.37 17.89
N GLY A 334 29.06 -34.62 18.15
CA GLY A 334 28.86 -35.16 19.48
C GLY A 334 27.67 -34.54 20.20
N GLN A 335 26.81 -33.75 19.56
CA GLN A 335 25.64 -33.06 20.13
C GLN A 335 24.35 -33.87 19.94
N PRO A 336 23.28 -33.65 20.74
CA PRO A 336 22.00 -34.29 20.50
C PRO A 336 21.52 -34.09 19.05
N ALA A 337 21.16 -35.18 18.39
CA ALA A 337 20.62 -35.16 17.05
C ALA A 337 19.22 -34.54 17.06
N ASN A 338 18.92 -33.74 16.05
CA ASN A 338 17.63 -33.06 15.85
C ASN A 338 17.21 -32.15 17.04
N PRO A 339 18.02 -31.15 17.42
CA PRO A 339 17.60 -30.19 18.43
C PRO A 339 16.34 -29.45 17.96
N VAL A 340 15.32 -29.43 18.80
CA VAL A 340 14.03 -28.82 18.49
C VAL A 340 14.01 -27.42 19.08
N ASN A 341 13.91 -26.40 18.22
CA ASN A 341 13.71 -25.02 18.66
C ASN A 341 12.27 -24.61 18.36
N VAL A 342 11.55 -24.20 19.38
CA VAL A 342 10.17 -23.77 19.26
C VAL A 342 10.12 -22.24 19.24
N THR A 343 9.70 -21.68 18.11
CA THR A 343 9.53 -20.23 17.93
C THR A 343 8.04 -19.86 17.93
N PRO A 344 7.67 -18.64 18.35
CA PRO A 344 6.27 -18.23 18.38
C PRO A 344 5.56 -18.42 17.04
N LEU A 345 4.31 -18.90 17.11
CA LEU A 345 3.38 -19.08 15.99
C LEU A 345 3.77 -20.11 14.93
N VAL A 346 4.95 -20.74 15.03
CA VAL A 346 5.45 -21.68 14.02
C VAL A 346 5.34 -23.11 14.57
N PRO A 347 4.45 -23.96 14.03
CA PRO A 347 4.48 -25.39 14.26
C PRO A 347 5.85 -25.96 13.86
N VAL A 348 6.42 -26.82 14.70
CA VAL A 348 7.69 -27.48 14.37
C VAL A 348 7.40 -28.84 13.76
N ASP A 349 7.97 -29.10 12.59
CA ASP A 349 7.93 -30.41 11.96
C ASP A 349 9.36 -30.95 11.81
N LEU A 350 9.63 -32.07 12.48
CA LEU A 350 10.91 -32.78 12.40
C LEU A 350 11.02 -33.65 11.15
N THR A 351 9.97 -33.73 10.32
CA THR A 351 9.88 -34.54 9.11
C THR A 351 10.11 -36.02 9.39
N ILE A 352 11.34 -36.51 9.26
CA ILE A 352 11.73 -37.90 9.50
C ILE A 352 12.87 -37.94 10.52
N VAL A 353 12.62 -38.66 11.62
CA VAL A 353 13.62 -39.02 12.62
C VAL A 353 13.98 -40.49 12.41
N GLU A 354 15.13 -40.72 11.79
CA GLU A 354 15.67 -42.06 11.58
C GLU A 354 16.40 -42.56 12.82
N LEU A 355 16.02 -43.73 13.32
CA LEU A 355 16.71 -44.37 14.43
C LEU A 355 17.93 -45.16 13.93
N PRO A 356 19.11 -44.97 14.53
CA PRO A 356 20.28 -45.78 14.25
C PRO A 356 20.01 -47.25 14.60
N SER A 357 20.56 -48.14 13.77
CA SER A 357 20.42 -49.60 13.85
C SER A 357 20.92 -50.22 15.15
#